data_AF-A0A8H2XH63-F1
#
_entry.id   AF-A0A8H2XH63-F1
#
_cell.length_a   1.000
_cell.length_b   1.000
_cell.length_c   1.000
_cell.angle_alpha   90.00
_cell.angle_beta   90.00
_cell.angle_gamma   90.00
#
_symmetry.space_group_name_H-M   'P 1'
#
loop_
_entity.id
_entity.type
_entity.pdbx_description
1 polymer ?
#
loop_
_entity_poly.entity_id
_entity_poly.type
_entity_poly.pdbx_seq_one_letter_code
_entity_poly.pdbx_strand_id
1 'polypeptide(L)'
;MFAEPLMSARDRANKSRSPVRKFLWRKRVWFESTFGLSVMEPWERIMVLTFFFIAWALLTIACYRTLPNTLKFWSERTMFYLHGYGNETDVNARMLAGGQKAFVLASS
;
A
#
# COMPACT_ATOMS: atom_id res chain seq x y z
N MET A 1 32.74 -19.05 14.49
CA MET A 1 32.62 -20.05 13.40
C MET A 1 31.68 -19.63 12.25
N PHE A 2 30.86 -18.57 12.37
CA PHE A 2 29.84 -18.18 11.37
C PHE A 2 30.28 -17.18 10.28
N ALA A 3 31.49 -16.61 10.36
CA ALA A 3 31.98 -15.60 9.39
C ALA A 3 32.56 -16.22 8.11
N GLU A 4 33.06 -17.45 8.19
CA GLU A 4 33.65 -18.21 7.08
C GLU A 4 32.73 -18.32 5.84
N PRO A 5 31.46 -18.74 5.95
CA PRO A 5 30.58 -18.84 4.79
C PRO A 5 30.20 -17.47 4.20
N LEU A 6 30.16 -16.42 5.01
CA LEU A 6 29.83 -15.06 4.56
C LEU A 6 30.99 -14.41 3.80
N MET A 7 32.23 -14.61 4.25
CA MET A 7 33.41 -14.15 3.52
C MET A 7 33.52 -14.86 2.16
N SER A 8 33.38 -16.18 2.15
CA SER A 8 33.37 -16.96 0.90
C SER A 8 32.24 -16.54 -0.05
N ALA A 9 31.05 -16.22 0.46
CA ALA A 9 29.93 -15.73 -0.34
C ALA A 9 30.15 -14.29 -0.88
N ARG A 10 30.78 -13.42 -0.10
CA ARG A 10 31.19 -12.06 -0.51
C ARG A 10 32.14 -12.13 -1.70
N ASP A 11 33.15 -12.99 -1.62
CA ASP A 11 34.16 -13.12 -2.68
C ASP A 11 33.53 -13.65 -3.96
N ARG A 12 32.61 -14.61 -3.87
CA ARG A 12 31.82 -15.08 -5.01
C ARG A 12 30.91 -14.01 -5.61
N ALA A 13 30.32 -13.13 -4.78
CA ALA A 13 29.48 -12.04 -5.26
C ALA A 13 30.29 -10.96 -5.99
N ASN A 14 31.47 -10.61 -5.48
CA ASN A 14 32.37 -9.64 -6.10
C ASN A 14 33.05 -10.16 -7.37
N LYS A 15 33.43 -11.45 -7.40
CA LYS A 15 33.98 -12.12 -8.60
C LYS A 15 32.94 -12.27 -9.73
N SER A 16 31.64 -12.16 -9.41
CA SER A 16 30.56 -12.19 -10.41
C SER A 16 30.69 -11.08 -11.44
N ARG A 17 30.57 -11.39 -12.73
CA ARG A 17 30.32 -10.38 -13.77
C ARG A 17 28.86 -9.92 -13.83
N SER A 18 27.90 -10.69 -13.30
CA SER A 18 26.48 -10.33 -13.44
C SER A 18 26.05 -9.21 -12.47
N PRO A 19 25.36 -8.16 -12.97
CA PRO A 19 24.93 -7.04 -12.15
C PRO A 19 23.85 -7.45 -11.13
N VAL A 20 22.98 -8.40 -11.49
CA VAL A 20 21.91 -8.92 -10.63
C VAL A 20 22.49 -9.58 -9.38
N ARG A 21 23.55 -10.39 -9.52
CA ARG A 21 24.17 -11.09 -8.37
C ARG A 21 24.84 -10.11 -7.41
N LYS A 22 25.44 -9.02 -7.92
CA LYS A 22 25.97 -7.93 -7.09
C LYS A 22 24.86 -7.14 -6.38
N PHE A 23 23.73 -6.93 -7.05
CA PHE A 23 22.58 -6.25 -6.46
C PHE A 23 21.94 -7.08 -5.33
N LEU A 24 21.67 -8.37 -5.57
CA LEU A 24 21.13 -9.28 -4.56
C LEU A 24 22.06 -9.40 -3.36
N TRP A 25 23.39 -9.46 -3.58
CA TRP A 25 24.36 -9.46 -2.48
C TRP A 25 24.27 -8.18 -1.62
N ARG A 26 24.20 -7.00 -2.25
CA ARG A 26 24.03 -5.73 -1.52
C ARG A 26 22.73 -5.67 -0.74
N LYS A 27 21.62 -6.12 -1.34
CA LYS A 27 20.32 -6.15 -0.66
C LYS A 27 20.30 -7.13 0.51
N ARG A 28 20.93 -8.29 0.35
CA ARG A 28 21.09 -9.28 1.42
C ARG A 28 21.91 -8.71 2.58
N VAL A 29 23.08 -8.11 2.32
CA VAL A 29 23.93 -7.53 3.37
C VAL A 29 23.22 -6.40 4.10
N TRP A 30 22.51 -5.53 3.36
CA TRP A 30 21.71 -4.46 3.95
C TRP A 30 20.61 -5.02 4.86
N PHE A 31 19.89 -6.04 4.40
CA PHE A 31 18.85 -6.69 5.18
C PHE A 31 19.40 -7.39 6.44
N GLU A 32 20.51 -8.14 6.32
CA GLU A 32 21.18 -8.79 7.46
C GLU A 32 21.68 -7.76 8.50
N SER A 33 22.09 -6.56 8.05
CA SER A 33 22.56 -5.48 8.91
C SER A 33 21.41 -4.76 9.64
N THR A 34 20.35 -4.38 8.92
CA THR A 34 19.21 -3.63 9.49
C THR A 34 18.48 -4.42 10.56
N PHE A 35 18.33 -5.73 10.39
CA PHE A 35 17.63 -6.60 11.34
C PHE A 35 18.54 -7.24 12.38
N GLY A 36 19.85 -6.93 12.40
CA GLY A 36 20.79 -7.52 13.35
C GLY A 36 20.91 -9.05 13.25
N LEU A 37 20.51 -9.62 12.12
CA LEU A 37 20.41 -11.08 11.92
C LEU A 37 21.75 -11.79 12.06
N SER A 38 22.86 -11.04 11.94
CA SER A 38 24.22 -11.55 12.08
C SER A 38 24.56 -12.08 13.47
N VAL A 39 23.85 -11.64 14.52
CA VAL A 39 24.12 -12.03 15.92
C VAL A 39 23.21 -13.16 16.40
N MET A 40 22.04 -13.31 15.79
CA MET A 40 21.04 -14.32 16.15
C MET A 40 21.44 -15.72 15.73
N GLU A 41 21.02 -16.72 16.52
CA GLU A 41 21.20 -18.12 16.16
C GLU A 41 20.39 -18.46 14.89
N PRO A 42 20.82 -19.49 14.13
CA PRO A 42 20.17 -19.85 12.86
C PRO A 42 18.67 -20.14 13.00
N TRP A 43 18.25 -20.71 14.13
CA TRP A 43 16.86 -21.06 14.40
C TRP A 43 16.03 -19.84 14.81
N GLU A 44 16.58 -18.93 15.65
CA GLU A 44 15.93 -17.69 16.07
C GLU A 44 15.63 -16.80 14.86
N ARG A 45 16.59 -16.71 13.94
CA ARG A 45 16.42 -16.00 12.67
C ARG A 45 15.20 -16.51 11.89
N ILE A 46 15.02 -17.84 11.81
CA ILE A 46 13.90 -18.44 11.08
C ILE A 46 12.57 -18.08 11.76
N MET A 47 12.51 -18.09 13.09
CA MET A 47 11.31 -17.69 13.84
C MET A 47 10.95 -16.22 13.60
N VAL A 48 11.92 -15.30 13.72
CA VAL A 48 11.70 -13.86 13.50
C VAL A 48 11.24 -13.58 12.09
N LEU A 49 11.89 -14.17 11.08
CA LEU A 49 11.50 -14.00 9.68
C LEU A 49 10.09 -14.54 9.40
N THR A 50 9.73 -15.67 10.00
CA THR A 50 8.38 -16.24 9.87
C THR A 50 7.34 -15.31 10.47
N PHE A 51 7.57 -14.80 11.68
CA PHE A 51 6.66 -13.85 12.34
C PHE A 51 6.49 -12.57 11.52
N PHE A 52 7.60 -12.01 11.02
CA PHE A 52 7.58 -10.81 10.20
C PHE A 52 6.83 -11.05 8.87
N PHE A 53 7.02 -12.21 8.25
CA PHE A 53 6.32 -12.58 7.02
C PHE A 53 4.81 -12.74 7.26
N ILE A 54 4.40 -13.38 8.36
CA ILE A 54 2.98 -13.49 8.74
C ILE A 54 2.38 -12.11 9.00
N ALA A 55 3.06 -11.25 9.77
CA ALA A 55 2.60 -9.90 10.05
C ALA A 55 2.46 -9.07 8.76
N TRP A 56 3.42 -9.18 7.84
CA TRP A 56 3.38 -8.53 6.55
C TRP A 56 2.26 -9.07 5.65
N ALA A 57 2.04 -10.39 5.64
CA ALA A 57 0.94 -11.01 4.91
C ALA A 57 -0.42 -10.54 5.46
N LEU A 58 -0.59 -10.52 6.78
CA LEU A 58 -1.81 -9.99 7.41
C LEU A 58 -2.02 -8.52 7.09
N LEU A 59 -0.96 -7.70 7.14
CA LEU A 59 -1.02 -6.29 6.77
C LEU A 59 -1.45 -6.10 5.31
N THR A 60 -0.86 -6.84 4.38
CA THR A 60 -1.22 -6.75 2.96
C THR A 60 -2.66 -7.18 2.72
N ILE A 61 -3.12 -8.28 3.32
CA ILE A 61 -4.52 -8.72 3.27
C ILE A 61 -5.44 -7.64 3.85
N ALA A 62 -5.10 -7.07 5.01
CA ALA A 62 -5.85 -6.01 5.64
C ALA A 62 -5.91 -4.76 4.76
N CYS A 63 -4.81 -4.36 4.12
CA CYS A 63 -4.79 -3.27 3.15
C CYS A 63 -5.68 -3.59 1.95
N TYR A 64 -5.52 -4.72 1.27
CA TYR A 64 -6.34 -5.06 0.11
C TYR A 64 -7.84 -5.10 0.42
N ARG A 65 -8.21 -5.56 1.61
CA ARG A 65 -9.62 -5.65 2.03
C ARG A 65 -10.19 -4.32 2.54
N THR A 66 -9.39 -3.55 3.28
CA THR A 66 -9.89 -2.36 3.99
C THR A 66 -9.77 -1.10 3.14
N LEU A 67 -8.68 -0.96 2.39
CA LEU A 67 -8.33 0.23 1.61
C LEU A 67 -9.41 0.62 0.59
N PRO A 68 -10.01 -0.27 -0.24
CA PRO A 68 -11.06 0.16 -1.17
C PRO A 68 -12.32 0.67 -0.46
N ASN A 69 -12.66 0.08 0.70
CA ASN A 69 -13.83 0.50 1.48
C ASN A 69 -13.60 1.87 2.12
N THR A 70 -12.38 2.12 2.62
CA THR A 70 -12.05 3.43 3.19
C THR A 70 -11.90 4.49 2.10
N LEU A 71 -11.27 4.17 0.97
CA LEU A 71 -11.07 5.13 -0.13
C LEU A 71 -12.40 5.69 -0.67
N LYS A 72 -13.45 4.87 -0.77
CA LYS A 72 -14.79 5.37 -1.16
C LYS A 72 -15.30 6.43 -0.19
N PHE A 73 -15.25 6.14 1.10
CA PHE A 73 -15.66 7.06 2.15
C PHE A 73 -14.86 8.38 2.16
N TRP A 74 -13.53 8.29 2.00
CA TRP A 74 -12.69 9.49 1.89
C TRP A 74 -12.96 10.25 0.59
N SER A 75 -13.23 9.57 -0.52
CA SER A 75 -13.53 10.21 -1.80
C SER A 75 -14.85 10.99 -1.76
N GLU A 76 -15.90 10.45 -1.15
CA GLU A 76 -17.19 11.13 -0.98
C GLU A 76 -17.05 12.41 -0.13
N ARG A 77 -16.29 12.32 0.97
CA ARG A 77 -16.00 13.47 1.83
C ARG A 77 -15.11 14.50 1.16
N THR A 78 -14.08 14.05 0.43
CA THR A 78 -13.18 14.96 -0.29
C THR A 78 -13.95 15.66 -1.41
N MET A 79 -14.85 14.97 -2.11
CA MET A 79 -15.72 15.61 -3.10
C MET A 79 -16.63 16.67 -2.48
N PHE A 80 -17.16 16.42 -1.28
CA PHE A 80 -17.94 17.43 -0.54
C PHE A 80 -17.10 18.69 -0.25
N TYR A 81 -15.85 18.55 0.19
CA TYR A 81 -14.98 19.69 0.47
C TYR A 81 -14.39 20.36 -0.78
N LEU A 82 -14.18 19.61 -1.87
CA LEU A 82 -13.56 20.10 -3.09
C LEU A 82 -14.58 20.76 -4.04
N HIS A 83 -15.80 20.22 -4.14
CA HIS A 83 -16.86 20.81 -4.98
C HIS A 83 -17.65 21.91 -4.27
N GLY A 84 -17.43 22.12 -2.97
CA GLY A 84 -17.88 23.29 -2.19
C GLY A 84 -19.40 23.42 -2.00
N TYR A 85 -20.22 23.20 -3.03
CA TYR A 85 -21.67 23.39 -3.05
C TYR A 85 -22.24 22.74 -4.32
N GLY A 86 -22.06 21.43 -4.50
CA GLY A 86 -22.52 20.71 -5.69
C GLY A 86 -24.02 20.46 -5.81
N ASN A 87 -24.87 21.15 -5.04
CA ASN A 87 -26.33 20.95 -5.05
C ASN A 87 -27.12 22.19 -5.48
N GLU A 88 -26.51 23.36 -5.65
CA GLU A 88 -27.31 24.53 -6.06
C GLU A 88 -27.82 24.39 -7.49
N THR A 89 -27.05 23.77 -8.38
CA THR A 89 -27.44 23.55 -9.78
C THR A 89 -28.45 22.41 -9.94
N ASP A 90 -28.33 21.32 -9.18
CA ASP A 90 -29.27 20.19 -9.24
C ASP A 90 -30.59 20.49 -8.51
N VAL A 91 -30.55 21.23 -7.39
CA VAL A 91 -31.76 21.66 -6.69
C VAL A 91 -32.48 22.73 -7.50
N ASN A 92 -31.78 23.70 -8.11
CA ASN A 92 -32.41 24.64 -9.03
C ASN A 92 -32.95 23.95 -10.29
N ALA A 93 -32.21 23.01 -10.90
CA ALA A 93 -32.70 22.26 -12.07
C ALA A 93 -33.96 21.46 -11.75
N ARG A 94 -34.04 20.86 -10.55
CA ARG A 94 -35.24 20.14 -10.07
C ARG A 94 -36.39 21.09 -9.72
N MET A 95 -36.12 22.26 -9.13
CA MET A 95 -37.15 23.27 -8.85
C MET A 95 -37.72 23.88 -10.14
N LEU A 96 -36.87 24.16 -11.13
CA LEU A 96 -37.31 24.67 -12.44
C LEU A 96 -38.12 23.62 -13.21
N ALA A 97 -37.71 22.35 -13.18
CA ALA A 97 -38.46 21.26 -13.79
C ALA A 97 -39.80 20.99 -13.07
N GLY A 98 -39.84 21.12 -11.74
CA GLY A 98 -41.07 21.01 -10.94
C GLY A 98 -42.05 22.16 -11.20
N GLY A 99 -41.54 23.39 -11.32
CA GLY A 99 -42.34 24.58 -11.62
C GLY A 99 -42.99 24.55 -13.01
N GLN A 100 -42.29 24.03 -14.03
CA GLN A 100 -42.85 23.84 -15.37
C GLN A 100 -44.04 22.87 -15.40
N LYS A 101 -43.98 21.79 -14.60
CA LYS A 101 -45.08 20.81 -14.53
C LYS A 101 -46.31 21.37 -13.83
N ALA A 102 -46.12 22.21 -12.81
CA ALA A 102 -47.21 22.86 -12.10
C ALA A 102 -47.92 23.92 -12.95
N PHE A 103 -47.17 24.69 -13.76
CA PHE A 103 -47.76 25.68 -14.65
C PHE A 103 -48.62 25.07 -15.77
N VAL A 104 -48.16 23.96 -16.36
CA VAL A 104 -48.92 23.24 -17.42
C VAL A 104 -50.23 22.63 -16.90
N LEU A 105 -50.26 22.20 -15.64
CA LEU A 105 -51.49 21.70 -15.00
C LEU A 105 -52.46 22.80 -14.60
N ALA A 106 -52.00 24.04 -14.41
CA ALA A 106 -52.84 25.19 -14.06
C ALA A 106 -53.40 25.93 -15.29
N SER A 107 -52.90 25.65 -16.49
CA SER A 107 -53.35 26.27 -17.74
C SER A 107 -54.26 25.36 -18.60
N SER A 108 -54.74 24.25 -18.06
CA SER A 108 -55.68 23.30 -18.70
C SER A 108 -57.04 23.38 -18.02
#